data_AF-A0A2V2XCX7-F1
#
_entry.id   AF-A0A2V2XCX7-F1
#
_cell.length_a   1.000
_cell.length_b   1.000
_cell.length_c   1.000
_cell.angle_alpha   90.00
_cell.angle_beta   90.00
_cell.angle_gamma   90.00
#
_symmetry.space_group_name_H-M   'P 1'
#
loop_
_entity.id
_entity.type
_entity.pdbx_description
1 polymer ?
#
loop_
_entity_poly.entity_id
_entity_poly.type
_entity_poly.pdbx_seq_one_letter_code
_entity_poly.pdbx_strand_id
1 'polypeptide(L)'
;MAEAVSCLDVKSSFIISLPRETRHLFRCRVEDGTLVELTRLPMGYKAGPEILQIITSAIAGVTTVAQRLWGAPPLVRADVRIDNIRIAGSKSDATLWEDRESGATHYTFLGVQFDHTRQAVSLSDKFVLSVRAMPALNSPAIAGVEVVASRF
;
A
#
# COMPACT_ATOMS: atom_id res chain seq x y z
N MET A 1 0.43 -23.83 -17.62
CA MET A 1 0.58 -22.39 -17.96
C MET A 1 1.30 -21.74 -16.79
N ALA A 2 2.38 -21.00 -17.04
CA ALA A 2 3.14 -20.37 -15.94
C ALA A 2 2.32 -19.20 -15.35
N GLU A 3 2.10 -19.24 -14.04
CA GLU A 3 1.48 -18.16 -13.28
C GLU A 3 2.48 -17.00 -13.18
N ALA A 4 2.04 -15.80 -13.52
CA ALA A 4 2.81 -14.57 -13.42
C ALA A 4 2.29 -13.78 -12.22
N VAL A 5 3.22 -13.25 -11.44
CA VAL A 5 2.90 -12.38 -10.29
C VAL A 5 3.69 -11.08 -10.41
N SER A 6 2.98 -9.99 -10.13
CA SER A 6 3.50 -8.63 -10.07
C SER A 6 3.09 -8.00 -8.74
N CYS A 7 3.96 -7.16 -8.19
CA CYS A 7 3.70 -6.40 -6.97
C CYS A 7 4.06 -4.94 -7.22
N LEU A 8 3.12 -4.05 -6.91
CA LEU A 8 3.25 -2.61 -7.06
C LEU A 8 3.03 -1.93 -5.73
N ASP A 9 3.91 -0.99 -5.41
CA ASP A 9 3.80 -0.11 -4.25
C ASP A 9 3.43 1.29 -4.73
N VAL A 10 2.16 1.68 -4.52
CA VAL A 10 1.59 2.97 -4.88
C VAL A 10 1.93 3.97 -3.78
N LYS A 11 3.22 4.31 -3.64
CA LYS A 11 3.75 5.33 -2.70
C LYS A 11 3.09 6.68 -2.93
N SER A 12 1.89 6.90 -2.38
CA SER A 12 1.01 7.94 -2.91
C SER A 12 0.22 8.74 -1.89
N SER A 13 0.36 8.49 -0.58
CA SER A 13 -0.30 9.36 0.41
C SER A 13 0.07 10.83 0.18
N PHE A 14 1.33 11.12 -0.14
CA PHE A 14 1.80 12.47 -0.49
C PHE A 14 1.40 12.97 -1.90
N ILE A 15 0.85 12.11 -2.75
CA ILE A 15 0.46 12.45 -4.13
C ILE A 15 -1.03 12.79 -4.22
N ILE A 16 -1.88 12.33 -3.28
CA ILE A 16 -3.31 12.59 -3.34
C ILE A 16 -3.61 14.06 -3.03
N SER A 17 -4.17 14.79 -4.00
CA SER A 17 -4.65 16.16 -3.82
C SER A 17 -5.83 16.20 -2.86
N LEU A 18 -5.82 17.16 -1.93
CA LEU A 18 -7.00 17.50 -1.17
C LEU A 18 -7.93 18.42 -2.00
N PRO A 19 -9.25 18.15 -2.01
CA PRO A 19 -10.25 19.08 -2.52
C PRO A 19 -10.06 20.47 -1.92
N ARG A 20 -10.14 21.53 -2.73
CA ARG A 20 -9.88 22.91 -2.26
C ARG A 20 -10.79 23.27 -1.09
N GLU A 21 -12.01 22.77 -1.12
CA GLU A 21 -13.08 23.01 -0.17
C GLU A 21 -12.75 22.43 1.21
N THR A 22 -11.91 21.39 1.30
CA THR A 22 -11.58 20.72 2.56
C THR A 22 -10.19 21.05 3.09
N ARG A 23 -9.36 21.80 2.34
CA ARG A 23 -7.98 22.16 2.76
C ARG A 23 -7.94 22.94 4.06
N HIS A 24 -8.99 23.70 4.35
CA HIS A 24 -9.12 24.45 5.59
C HIS A 24 -9.11 23.58 6.85
N LEU A 25 -9.40 22.28 6.74
CA LEU A 25 -9.32 21.32 7.85
C LEU A 25 -7.86 20.93 8.17
N PHE A 26 -6.93 21.18 7.26
CA PHE A 26 -5.52 20.80 7.35
C PHE A 26 -4.62 22.04 7.34
N ARG A 27 -4.82 22.88 8.35
CA ARG A 27 -4.04 24.11 8.55
C ARG A 27 -2.98 23.92 9.62
N CYS A 28 -1.78 24.44 9.38
CA CYS A 28 -0.76 24.54 10.40
C CYS A 28 -0.09 25.91 10.33
N ARG A 29 0.52 26.32 11.45
CA ARG A 29 1.42 27.47 11.45
C ARG A 29 2.84 26.98 11.23
N VAL A 30 3.55 27.61 10.31
CA VAL A 30 5.00 27.42 10.17
C VAL A 30 5.74 28.30 11.19
N GLU A 31 7.06 28.14 11.32
CA GLU A 31 7.85 28.76 12.40
C GLU A 31 7.70 30.28 12.51
N ASP A 32 7.52 30.98 11.38
CA ASP A 32 7.33 32.44 11.35
C ASP A 32 5.91 32.90 11.75
N GLY A 33 5.02 31.95 12.09
CA GLY A 33 3.63 32.21 12.47
C GLY A 33 2.64 32.24 11.29
N THR A 34 3.13 32.15 10.04
CA THR A 34 2.29 32.12 8.84
C THR A 34 1.40 30.88 8.84
N LEU A 35 0.11 31.09 8.60
CA LEU A 35 -0.87 30.02 8.48
C LEU A 35 -0.84 29.45 7.05
N VAL A 36 -0.56 28.15 6.93
CA VAL A 36 -0.54 27.44 5.64
C VAL A 36 -1.59 26.34 5.61
N GLU A 37 -2.10 26.04 4.41
CA GLU A 37 -3.01 24.92 4.18
C GLU A 37 -2.30 23.81 3.41
N LEU A 38 -2.46 22.56 3.84
CA LEU A 38 -1.93 21.43 3.09
C LEU A 38 -2.74 21.21 1.80
N THR A 39 -2.03 20.95 0.70
CA THR A 39 -2.63 20.69 -0.62
C THR A 39 -2.71 19.21 -0.95
N ARG A 40 -2.05 18.37 -0.14
CA ARG A 40 -1.97 16.91 -0.26
C ARG A 40 -2.39 16.27 1.05
N LEU A 41 -2.83 15.01 0.98
CA LEU A 41 -3.22 14.23 2.15
C LEU A 41 -2.03 14.10 3.11
N PRO A 42 -2.13 14.55 4.37
CA PRO A 42 -1.02 14.47 5.31
C PRO A 42 -0.75 13.03 5.75
N MET A 43 0.53 12.72 5.95
CA MET A 43 0.94 11.50 6.62
C MET A 43 0.40 11.49 8.06
N GLY A 44 -0.08 10.34 8.53
CA GLY A 44 -0.68 10.21 9.86
C GLY A 44 -2.13 10.70 9.96
N TYR A 45 -2.76 11.13 8.85
CA TYR A 45 -4.20 11.36 8.86
C TYR A 45 -4.94 10.05 9.10
N LYS A 46 -5.84 10.04 10.09
CA LYS A 46 -6.50 8.83 10.58
C LYS A 46 -7.24 8.04 9.49
N ALA A 47 -7.91 8.74 8.56
CA ALA A 47 -8.64 8.10 7.47
C ALA A 47 -7.77 7.93 6.19
N GLY A 48 -6.48 8.27 6.26
CA GLY A 48 -5.55 8.17 5.14
C GLY A 48 -5.42 6.75 4.60
N PRO A 49 -5.23 5.71 5.45
CA PRO A 49 -5.19 4.32 5.01
C PRO A 49 -6.45 3.88 4.25
N GLU A 50 -7.63 4.30 4.69
CA GLU A 50 -8.91 3.98 4.05
C GLU A 50 -9.08 4.69 2.70
N ILE A 51 -8.69 5.97 2.61
CA ILE A 51 -8.66 6.73 1.36
C ILE A 51 -7.72 6.06 0.35
N LEU A 52 -6.52 5.69 0.80
CA LEU A 52 -5.54 4.98 -0.02
C LEU A 52 -6.08 3.62 -0.48
N GLN A 53 -6.70 2.85 0.40
CA GLN A 53 -7.31 1.57 0.03
C GLN A 53 -8.32 1.74 -1.11
N ILE A 54 -9.20 2.75 -1.05
CA ILE A 54 -10.20 2.99 -2.10
C ILE A 54 -9.54 3.34 -3.43
N ILE A 55 -8.60 4.29 -3.42
CA ILE A 55 -7.92 4.76 -4.63
C ILE A 55 -7.09 3.64 -5.25
N THR A 56 -6.27 2.96 -4.46
CA THR A 56 -5.43 1.85 -4.91
C THR A 56 -6.30 0.68 -5.42
N SER A 57 -7.46 0.42 -4.79
CA SER A 57 -8.40 -0.59 -5.28
C SER A 57 -9.01 -0.22 -6.62
N ALA A 58 -9.32 1.07 -6.83
CA ALA A 58 -9.78 1.57 -8.12
C ALA A 58 -8.70 1.44 -9.20
N ILE A 59 -7.45 1.77 -8.89
CA ILE A 59 -6.30 1.62 -9.81
C ILE A 59 -6.08 0.15 -10.18
N ALA A 60 -6.19 -0.77 -9.22
CA ALA A 60 -6.06 -2.21 -9.46
C ALA A 60 -7.26 -2.83 -10.20
N GLY A 61 -8.32 -2.07 -10.49
CA GLY A 61 -9.51 -2.57 -11.16
C GLY A 61 -10.37 -3.47 -10.28
N VAL A 62 -10.33 -3.33 -8.96
CA VAL A 62 -11.16 -4.15 -8.05
C VAL A 62 -12.64 -3.82 -8.29
N THR A 63 -13.40 -4.80 -8.75
CA THR A 63 -14.77 -4.62 -9.29
C THR A 63 -15.81 -4.17 -8.27
N THR A 64 -15.51 -4.23 -6.96
CA THR A 64 -16.37 -3.65 -5.92
C THR A 64 -16.25 -2.12 -5.83
N VAL A 65 -15.17 -1.54 -6.38
CA VAL A 65 -14.87 -0.10 -6.32
C VAL A 65 -14.80 0.50 -7.72
N ALA A 66 -14.15 -0.20 -8.65
CA ALA A 66 -14.03 0.21 -10.05
C ALA A 66 -15.31 -0.13 -10.84
N GLN A 67 -15.65 0.75 -11.79
CA GLN A 67 -16.72 0.45 -12.75
C GLN A 67 -16.35 -0.80 -13.56
N ARG A 68 -17.36 -1.60 -13.95
CA ARG A 68 -17.16 -2.88 -14.64
C ARG A 68 -16.24 -2.79 -15.88
N LEU A 69 -16.30 -1.69 -16.62
CA LEU A 69 -15.46 -1.47 -17.81
C LEU A 69 -13.96 -1.36 -17.49
N TRP A 70 -13.63 -0.90 -16.29
CA TRP A 70 -12.27 -0.75 -15.77
C TRP A 70 -11.91 -1.85 -14.76
N GLY A 71 -12.75 -2.89 -14.67
CA GLY A 71 -12.53 -4.01 -13.77
C GLY A 71 -11.42 -4.92 -14.28
N ALA A 72 -10.61 -5.44 -13.36
CA ALA A 72 -9.66 -6.49 -13.68
C ALA A 72 -10.40 -7.70 -14.31
N PRO A 73 -9.81 -8.36 -15.33
CA PRO A 73 -10.40 -9.54 -15.94
C PRO A 73 -10.67 -10.64 -14.91
N PRO A 74 -11.71 -11.48 -15.06
CA PRO A 74 -12.03 -12.55 -14.09
C PRO A 74 -10.91 -13.55 -13.83
N LEU A 75 -9.96 -13.68 -14.76
CA LEU A 75 -8.80 -14.58 -14.68
C LEU A 75 -7.61 -13.94 -13.95
N VAL A 76 -7.67 -12.63 -13.68
CA VAL A 76 -6.65 -11.87 -12.96
C VAL A 76 -7.12 -11.67 -11.53
N ARG A 77 -6.29 -12.08 -10.57
CA ARG A 77 -6.49 -11.82 -9.15
C ARG A 77 -5.71 -10.59 -8.74
N ALA A 78 -6.40 -9.54 -8.33
CA ALA A 78 -5.80 -8.34 -7.76
C ALA A 78 -6.07 -8.27 -6.25
N ASP A 79 -5.02 -8.44 -5.45
CA ASP A 79 -5.04 -8.24 -4.00
C ASP A 79 -4.53 -6.83 -3.69
N VAL A 80 -5.30 -6.03 -2.94
CA VAL A 80 -4.93 -4.64 -2.60
C VAL A 80 -4.95 -4.40 -1.11
N ARG A 81 -3.88 -3.79 -0.59
CA ARG A 81 -3.79 -3.36 0.80
C ARG A 81 -3.13 -1.98 0.91
N ILE A 82 -3.92 -0.97 1.27
CA ILE A 82 -3.51 0.44 1.40
C ILE A 82 -2.87 0.94 0.08
N ASP A 83 -1.55 0.93 -0.01
CA ASP A 83 -0.75 1.33 -1.17
C ASP A 83 -0.19 0.14 -1.95
N ASN A 84 -0.25 -1.07 -1.42
CA ASN A 84 0.31 -2.27 -2.04
C ASN A 84 -0.74 -2.97 -2.92
N ILE A 85 -0.35 -3.33 -4.14
CA ILE A 85 -1.11 -4.14 -5.09
C ILE A 85 -0.31 -5.39 -5.39
N ARG A 86 -0.96 -6.56 -5.40
CA ARG A 86 -0.43 -7.81 -5.93
C ARG A 86 -1.38 -8.31 -7.00
N ILE A 87 -0.87 -8.51 -8.20
CA ILE A 87 -1.60 -9.05 -9.33
C ILE A 87 -1.05 -10.43 -9.66
N ALA A 88 -1.93 -11.42 -9.68
CA ALA A 88 -1.60 -12.80 -10.02
C ALA A 88 -2.54 -13.31 -11.13
N GLY A 89 -2.00 -14.01 -12.11
CA GLY A 89 -2.78 -14.54 -13.22
C GLY A 89 -1.91 -15.32 -14.19
N SER A 90 -2.50 -15.80 -15.27
CA SER A 90 -1.70 -16.38 -16.35
C SER A 90 -0.82 -15.29 -17.00
N LYS A 91 0.37 -15.62 -17.50
CA LYS A 91 1.27 -14.61 -18.12
C LYS A 91 0.56 -13.81 -19.23
N SER A 92 -0.28 -14.45 -20.06
CA SER A 92 -1.03 -13.75 -21.12
C SER A 92 -2.11 -12.81 -20.57
N ASP A 93 -2.78 -13.17 -19.48
CA ASP A 93 -3.84 -12.35 -18.90
C ASP A 93 -3.26 -11.19 -18.07
N ALA A 94 -2.15 -11.44 -17.37
CA ALA A 94 -1.44 -10.45 -16.57
C ALA A 94 -0.72 -9.41 -17.44
N THR A 95 -0.11 -9.81 -18.56
CA THR A 95 0.54 -8.88 -19.52
C THR A 95 -0.44 -8.10 -20.39
N LEU A 96 -1.69 -8.55 -20.52
CA LEU A 96 -2.77 -7.77 -21.14
C LEU A 96 -3.28 -6.66 -20.22
N TRP A 97 -3.17 -6.87 -18.90
CA TRP A 97 -3.68 -5.95 -17.89
C TRP A 97 -2.60 -4.97 -17.38
N GLU A 98 -1.37 -5.46 -17.19
CA GLU A 98 -0.21 -4.62 -16.96
C GLU A 98 0.52 -4.45 -18.30
N ASP A 99 0.68 -3.21 -18.77
CA ASP A 99 1.51 -2.87 -19.94
C ASP A 99 3.03 -3.08 -19.66
N ARG A 100 3.35 -4.07 -18.82
CA ARG A 100 4.66 -4.38 -18.24
C ARG A 100 4.83 -5.90 -18.09
N GLU A 101 6.08 -6.33 -18.21
CA GLU A 101 6.43 -7.75 -18.09
C GLU A 101 6.35 -8.21 -16.62
N SER A 102 5.30 -8.99 -16.32
CA SER A 102 5.07 -9.66 -15.04
C SER A 102 5.63 -11.09 -15.05
N GLY A 103 6.27 -11.52 -13.96
CA GLY A 103 6.91 -12.84 -13.89
C GLY A 103 7.93 -13.06 -12.77
N ALA A 104 7.83 -12.37 -11.63
CA ALA A 104 8.78 -12.56 -10.54
C ALA A 104 8.56 -13.92 -9.84
N THR A 105 9.58 -14.78 -9.84
CA THR A 105 9.57 -16.04 -9.07
C THR A 105 9.78 -15.82 -7.58
N HIS A 106 10.31 -14.65 -7.20
CA HIS A 106 10.50 -14.23 -5.82
C HIS A 106 10.02 -12.79 -5.65
N TYR A 107 9.18 -12.53 -4.67
CA TYR A 107 8.73 -11.17 -4.33
C TYR A 107 8.35 -11.07 -2.86
N THR A 108 8.25 -9.85 -2.36
CA THR A 108 7.72 -9.56 -1.03
C THR A 108 6.41 -8.78 -1.17
N PHE A 109 5.38 -9.22 -0.46
CA PHE A 109 4.10 -8.53 -0.35
C PHE A 109 3.71 -8.47 1.12
N LEU A 110 3.45 -7.26 1.65
CA LEU A 110 3.08 -7.04 3.06
C LEU A 110 4.06 -7.66 4.08
N GLY A 111 5.35 -7.66 3.76
CA GLY A 111 6.39 -8.23 4.62
C GLY A 111 6.53 -9.76 4.53
N VAL A 112 5.70 -10.44 3.74
CA VAL A 112 5.79 -11.87 3.43
C VAL A 112 6.54 -12.06 2.12
N GLN A 113 7.57 -12.89 2.15
CA GLN A 113 8.34 -13.31 0.99
C GLN A 113 7.73 -14.58 0.40
N PHE A 114 7.48 -14.55 -0.91
CA PHE A 114 7.00 -15.68 -1.69
C PHE A 114 8.14 -16.17 -2.58
N ASP A 115 8.44 -17.47 -2.51
CA ASP A 115 9.38 -18.16 -3.40
C ASP A 115 8.60 -19.24 -4.17
N HIS A 116 8.29 -18.93 -5.42
CA HIS A 116 7.56 -19.82 -6.31
C HIS A 116 8.44 -20.95 -6.87
N THR A 117 9.77 -20.80 -6.84
CA THR A 117 10.71 -21.87 -7.24
C THR A 117 10.65 -23.01 -6.23
N ARG A 118 10.61 -22.65 -4.94
CA ARG A 118 10.57 -23.61 -3.82
C ARG A 118 9.18 -23.88 -3.27
N GLN A 119 8.15 -23.20 -3.80
CA GLN A 119 6.78 -23.24 -3.30
C GLN A 119 6.69 -22.94 -1.80
N ALA A 120 7.47 -21.97 -1.34
CA ALA A 120 7.63 -21.63 0.07
C ALA A 120 7.25 -20.18 0.36
N VAL A 121 6.81 -19.94 1.60
CA VAL A 121 6.56 -18.60 2.13
C VAL A 121 7.37 -18.39 3.40
N SER A 122 7.97 -17.21 3.54
CA SER A 122 8.72 -16.82 4.73
C SER A 122 8.45 -15.35 5.07
N LEU A 123 8.81 -14.93 6.28
CA LEU A 123 8.84 -13.50 6.59
C LEU A 123 10.08 -12.89 5.95
N SER A 124 9.94 -11.69 5.37
CA SER A 124 11.09 -10.93 4.88
C SER A 124 11.99 -10.51 6.03
N ASP A 125 13.30 -10.43 5.78
CA ASP A 125 14.28 -9.98 6.78
C ASP A 125 13.91 -8.61 7.37
N LYS A 126 13.41 -7.70 6.51
CA LYS A 126 12.92 -6.38 6.95
C LYS A 126 11.79 -6.50 7.98
N PHE A 127 10.83 -7.39 7.74
CA PHE A 127 9.72 -7.60 8.66
C PHE A 127 10.19 -8.25 9.97
N VAL A 128 11.06 -9.26 9.88
CA VAL A 128 11.65 -9.91 11.06
C VAL A 128 12.44 -8.92 11.91
N LEU A 129 13.27 -8.09 11.28
CA LEU A 129 14.04 -7.04 11.97
C LEU A 129 13.12 -6.01 12.64
N SER A 130 12.03 -5.62 11.97
CA SER A 130 11.04 -4.71 12.54
C SER A 130 10.40 -5.31 13.81
N VAL A 131 9.90 -6.54 13.73
CA VAL A 131 9.26 -7.25 14.86
C VAL A 131 10.25 -7.45 16.01
N ARG A 132 11.48 -7.87 15.74
CA ARG A 132 12.52 -8.04 16.78
C ARG A 132 12.87 -6.76 17.51
N ALA A 133 12.74 -5.62 16.83
CA ALA A 133 13.03 -4.32 17.40
C ALA A 133 11.82 -3.72 18.16
N MET A 134 10.67 -4.42 18.21
CA MET A 134 9.53 -3.98 19.00
C MET A 134 9.74 -4.29 20.49
N PRO A 135 9.58 -3.30 21.38
CA PRO A 135 9.58 -3.55 22.81
C PRO A 135 8.38 -4.42 23.22
N ALA A 136 8.52 -5.20 24.29
CA ALA A 136 7.45 -6.05 24.80
C ALA A 136 6.21 -5.21 25.18
N LEU A 137 5.05 -5.57 24.64
CA LEU A 137 3.77 -4.85 24.82
C LEU A 137 3.13 -5.03 26.20
N ASN A 138 3.82 -5.67 27.15
CA ASN A 138 3.25 -6.02 28.45
C ASN A 138 3.10 -4.80 29.37
N SER A 139 3.77 -3.67 29.06
CA SER A 139 3.60 -2.37 29.72
C SER A 139 4.36 -1.25 28.97
N PRO A 140 3.99 -0.89 27.73
CA PRO A 140 4.77 0.09 26.97
C PRO A 140 4.58 1.49 27.57
N ALA A 141 5.69 2.15 27.93
CA ALA A 141 5.68 3.58 28.22
C ALA A 141 5.26 4.36 26.96
N ILE A 142 4.79 5.60 27.10
CA ILE A 142 4.38 6.47 25.97
C ILE A 142 5.47 6.52 24.89
N ALA A 143 6.74 6.67 25.30
CA ALA A 143 7.89 6.62 24.38
C ALA A 143 8.03 5.28 23.63
N GLY A 144 7.68 4.16 24.27
CA GLY A 144 7.66 2.85 23.64
C GLY A 144 6.56 2.71 22.58
N VAL A 145 5.40 3.34 22.82
CA VAL A 145 4.29 3.39 21.85
C VAL A 145 4.63 4.33 20.68
N GLU A 146 5.25 5.48 20.94
CA GLU A 146 5.68 6.44 19.91
C GLU A 146 6.73 5.85 18.96
N VAL A 147 7.72 5.11 19.51
CA VAL A 147 8.73 4.41 18.69
C VAL A 147 8.09 3.33 17.81
N VAL A 148 7.06 2.64 18.31
CA VAL A 148 6.34 1.63 17.54
C VAL A 148 5.50 2.26 16.43
N ALA A 149 4.76 3.34 16.73
CA ALA A 149 3.90 4.00 15.76
C ALA A 149 4.67 4.72 14.64
N SER A 150 5.90 5.18 14.91
CA SER A 150 6.75 5.90 13.95
C SER A 150 7.52 5.00 12.97
N ARG A 151 7.58 3.68 13.24
CA ARG A 151 8.34 2.73 12.41
C ARG A 151 7.52 2.08 11.28
N PHE A 152 6.23 2.40 11.19
CA PHE A 152 5.33 1.92 10.13
C PHE A 152 5.01 3.04 9.14
#